data_AF-A0A818HT02-F1
#
_entry.id   AF-A0A818HT02-F1
#
_cell.length_a   1.000
_cell.length_b   1.000
_cell.length_c   1.000
_cell.angle_alpha   90.00
_cell.angle_beta   90.00
_cell.angle_gamma   90.00
#
_symmetry.space_group_name_H-M   'P 1'
#
loop_
_entity.id
_entity.type
_entity.pdbx_description
1 polymer ?
#
loop_
_entity_poly.entity_id
_entity_poly.type
_entity_poly.pdbx_seq_one_letter_code
_entity_poly.pdbx_strand_id
1 'polypeptide(L)'
;MKSMITCFEDLSNEILYDIFEFFDSYDIYEIFSNLNNRFYYLIIHSSLPLKLNFSFLSKTTFQHRYNTILMSNIHRIISLQFSNHLLIDYFFTSFSFDSSFIRLEILTLHNTKFDTLISILTTLPFLPRLYSLIITIIEKIRSPDDIYCLI
;
A
#
# COMPACT_ATOMS: atom_id res chain seq x y z
N MET A 1 -3.46 -41.96 26.93
CA MET A 1 -3.98 -40.74 26.27
C MET A 1 -3.30 -40.61 24.92
N LYS A 2 -4.05 -40.55 23.81
CA LYS A 2 -3.49 -40.11 22.53
C LYS A 2 -3.18 -38.61 22.66
N SER A 3 -1.93 -38.23 22.43
CA SER A 3 -1.56 -36.82 22.25
C SER A 3 -2.36 -36.29 21.06
N MET A 4 -3.13 -35.22 21.28
CA MET A 4 -3.79 -34.51 20.19
C MET A 4 -2.75 -33.57 19.59
N ILE A 5 -2.29 -33.89 18.39
CA ILE A 5 -1.39 -33.01 17.64
C ILE A 5 -2.28 -31.91 17.07
N THR A 6 -2.05 -30.67 17.49
CA THR A 6 -2.66 -29.48 16.90
C THR A 6 -1.74 -28.90 15.85
N CYS A 7 -2.30 -28.49 14.73
CA CYS A 7 -1.59 -27.85 13.62
C CYS A 7 -1.93 -26.36 13.57
N PHE A 8 -1.06 -25.56 12.93
CA PHE A 8 -1.33 -24.12 12.73
C PHE A 8 -2.59 -23.89 11.89
N GLU A 9 -2.85 -24.81 10.95
CA GLU A 9 -4.04 -24.86 10.12
C GLU A 9 -5.33 -25.15 10.88
N ASP A 10 -5.26 -25.49 12.18
CA ASP A 10 -6.46 -25.68 13.01
C ASP A 10 -6.93 -24.36 13.66
N LEU A 11 -6.14 -23.29 13.58
CA LEU A 11 -6.53 -21.97 14.09
C LEU A 11 -7.80 -21.45 13.39
N SER A 12 -8.64 -20.71 14.10
CA SER A 12 -9.81 -20.04 13.50
C SER A 12 -9.38 -18.92 12.56
N ASN A 13 -10.26 -18.53 11.63
CA ASN A 13 -9.98 -17.39 10.73
C ASN A 13 -9.75 -16.09 11.51
N GLU A 14 -10.44 -15.90 12.62
CA GLU A 14 -10.30 -14.74 13.51
C GLU A 14 -8.88 -14.63 14.05
N ILE A 15 -8.34 -15.73 14.61
CA ILE A 15 -6.96 -15.74 15.13
C ILE A 15 -5.95 -15.52 13.99
N LEU A 16 -6.18 -16.09 12.81
CA LEU A 16 -5.31 -15.85 11.66
C LEU A 16 -5.33 -14.38 11.22
N TYR A 17 -6.48 -13.72 11.27
CA TYR A 17 -6.58 -12.29 10.99
C TYR A 17 -5.88 -11.44 12.05
N ASP A 18 -6.00 -11.79 13.32
CA ASP A 18 -5.24 -11.13 14.40
C ASP A 18 -3.73 -11.27 14.17
N ILE A 19 -3.27 -12.45 13.73
CA ILE A 19 -1.86 -12.67 13.37
C ILE A 19 -1.47 -11.79 12.17
N PHE A 20 -2.31 -11.70 11.15
CA PHE A 20 -2.06 -10.89 9.97
C PHE A 20 -1.88 -9.39 10.29
N GLU A 21 -2.52 -8.86 11.33
CA GLU A 21 -2.34 -7.46 11.73
C GLU A 21 -0.89 -7.09 12.12
N PHE A 22 -0.06 -8.08 12.48
CA PHE A 22 1.36 -7.89 12.81
C PHE A 22 2.29 -7.81 11.60
N PHE A 23 1.80 -8.09 10.40
CA PHE A 23 2.59 -8.14 9.17
C PHE A 23 2.19 -7.01 8.21
N ASP A 24 3.12 -6.63 7.33
CA ASP A 24 2.73 -5.84 6.17
C ASP A 24 1.93 -6.71 5.19
N SER A 25 1.11 -6.08 4.34
CA SER A 25 0.22 -6.86 3.47
C SER A 25 1.01 -7.77 2.53
N TYR A 26 2.17 -7.34 2.04
CA TYR A 26 2.96 -8.19 1.18
C TYR A 26 3.51 -9.41 1.92
N ASP A 27 4.04 -9.22 3.13
CA ASP A 27 4.56 -10.32 3.93
C ASP A 27 3.48 -11.39 4.14
N ILE A 28 2.23 -10.97 4.36
CA ILE A 28 1.08 -11.89 4.44
C ILE A 28 0.95 -12.69 3.13
N TYR A 29 0.94 -11.99 1.99
CA TYR A 29 0.84 -12.63 0.68
C TYR A 29 2.01 -13.60 0.45
N GLU A 30 3.25 -13.17 0.66
CA GLU A 30 4.44 -13.98 0.39
C GLU A 30 4.50 -15.22 1.29
N ILE A 31 4.26 -15.05 2.59
CA ILE A 31 4.38 -16.12 3.58
C ILE A 31 3.21 -17.10 3.46
N PHE A 32 1.97 -16.61 3.37
CA PHE A 32 0.78 -17.45 3.58
C PHE A 32 0.03 -17.86 2.31
N SER A 33 0.14 -17.12 1.20
CA SER A 33 -0.70 -17.38 0.01
C SER A 33 -0.40 -18.71 -0.68
N ASN A 34 0.81 -19.25 -0.52
CA ASN A 34 1.25 -20.49 -1.16
C ASN A 34 1.27 -21.71 -0.23
N LEU A 35 0.86 -21.54 1.04
CA LEU A 35 0.90 -22.64 2.02
C LEU A 35 -0.23 -23.66 1.80
N ASN A 36 -1.46 -23.18 1.60
CA ASN A 36 -2.62 -24.00 1.26
C ASN A 36 -3.77 -23.13 0.74
N ASN A 37 -4.79 -23.78 0.15
CA ASN A 37 -5.96 -23.10 -0.41
C ASN A 37 -6.70 -22.26 0.64
N ARG A 38 -6.81 -22.72 1.88
CA ARG A 38 -7.52 -21.97 2.93
C ARG A 38 -6.87 -20.61 3.16
N PHE A 39 -5.55 -20.56 3.32
CA PHE A 39 -4.82 -19.31 3.51
C PHE A 39 -4.86 -18.42 2.27
N TYR A 40 -4.71 -18.99 1.07
CA TYR A 40 -4.92 -18.25 -0.17
C TYR A 40 -6.28 -17.56 -0.21
N TYR A 41 -7.36 -18.29 0.09
CA TYR A 41 -8.72 -17.75 0.13
C TYR A 41 -8.87 -16.66 1.21
N LEU A 42 -8.28 -16.88 2.39
CA LEU A 42 -8.30 -15.88 3.47
C LEU A 42 -7.61 -14.59 3.10
N ILE A 43 -6.62 -14.60 2.22
CA ILE A 43 -5.89 -13.39 1.82
C ILE A 43 -6.64 -12.68 0.69
N ILE A 44 -7.01 -13.42 -0.37
CA ILE A 44 -7.63 -12.84 -1.57
C ILE A 44 -9.06 -12.34 -1.28
N HIS A 45 -9.86 -13.12 -0.56
CA HIS A 45 -11.28 -12.81 -0.34
C HIS A 45 -11.58 -12.12 0.99
N SER A 46 -10.56 -11.71 1.73
CA SER A 46 -10.75 -11.00 3.00
C SER A 46 -11.26 -9.58 2.80
N SER A 47 -11.97 -9.04 3.80
CA SER A 47 -12.33 -7.61 3.84
C SER A 47 -11.30 -6.78 4.61
N LEU A 48 -10.21 -7.41 5.06
CA LEU A 48 -9.18 -6.80 5.88
C LEU A 48 -8.57 -5.59 5.17
N PRO A 49 -8.39 -4.47 5.89
CA PRO A 49 -7.67 -3.32 5.39
C PRO A 49 -6.23 -3.69 4.99
N LEU A 50 -5.78 -3.23 3.83
CA LEU A 50 -4.39 -3.42 3.40
C LEU A 50 -3.56 -2.16 3.65
N LYS A 51 -2.39 -2.36 4.25
CA LYS A 51 -1.33 -1.37 4.37
C LYS A 51 -0.17 -1.81 3.49
N LEU A 52 0.19 -1.01 2.49
CA LEU A 52 1.28 -1.31 1.56
C LEU A 52 2.40 -0.31 1.76
N ASN A 53 3.60 -0.85 1.99
CA ASN A 53 4.83 -0.10 2.09
C ASN A 53 5.78 -0.51 0.96
N PHE A 54 6.12 0.45 0.10
CA PHE A 54 7.01 0.28 -1.04
C PHE A 54 8.37 0.97 -0.83
N SER A 55 8.66 1.47 0.37
CA SER A 55 9.83 2.30 0.67
C SER A 55 11.18 1.65 0.39
N PHE A 56 11.29 0.34 0.57
CA PHE A 56 12.57 -0.38 0.49
C PHE A 56 12.64 -1.38 -0.68
N LEU A 57 11.78 -1.22 -1.68
CA LEU A 57 11.70 -2.17 -2.79
C LEU A 57 12.65 -1.84 -3.94
N SER A 58 13.19 -2.89 -4.55
CA SER A 58 13.74 -2.80 -5.89
C SER A 58 12.63 -2.58 -6.92
N LYS A 59 12.98 -2.03 -8.08
CA LYS A 59 12.02 -1.81 -9.18
C LYS A 59 11.30 -3.09 -9.61
N THR A 60 12.02 -4.21 -9.70
CA THR A 60 11.46 -5.51 -10.09
C THR A 60 10.45 -6.04 -9.06
N THR A 61 10.80 -5.94 -7.78
CA THR A 61 9.90 -6.33 -6.67
C THR A 61 8.66 -5.45 -6.67
N PHE A 62 8.82 -4.13 -6.87
CA PHE A 62 7.71 -3.21 -6.98
C PHE A 62 6.76 -3.59 -8.12
N GLN A 63 7.27 -3.83 -9.33
CA GLN A 63 6.44 -4.20 -10.48
C GLN A 63 5.65 -5.49 -10.23
N HIS A 64 6.28 -6.47 -9.59
CA HIS A 64 5.58 -7.69 -9.21
C HIS A 64 4.46 -7.40 -8.22
N ARG A 65 4.75 -6.71 -7.10
CA ARG A 65 3.75 -6.36 -6.06
C ARG A 65 2.62 -5.50 -6.61
N TYR A 66 2.94 -4.57 -7.50
CA TYR A 66 1.96 -3.71 -8.18
C TYR A 66 0.93 -4.55 -8.94
N ASN A 67 1.40 -5.50 -9.75
CA ASN A 67 0.54 -6.34 -10.58
C ASN A 67 -0.24 -7.40 -9.77
N THR A 68 0.37 -7.99 -8.73
CA THR A 68 -0.24 -9.11 -8.01
C THR A 68 -1.11 -8.68 -6.84
N ILE A 69 -0.77 -7.59 -6.15
CA ILE A 69 -1.42 -7.19 -4.91
C ILE A 69 -2.15 -5.87 -5.07
N LEU A 70 -1.47 -4.81 -5.52
CA LEU A 70 -2.03 -3.46 -5.47
C LEU A 70 -3.28 -3.33 -6.36
N MET A 71 -3.18 -3.72 -7.64
CA MET A 71 -4.29 -3.58 -8.59
C MET A 71 -5.53 -4.38 -8.18
N SER A 72 -5.34 -5.62 -7.72
CA SER A 72 -6.44 -6.51 -7.32
C SER A 72 -7.14 -6.09 -6.03
N ASN A 73 -6.48 -5.29 -5.20
CA ASN A 73 -6.95 -4.95 -3.85
C ASN A 73 -7.15 -3.45 -3.63
N ILE A 74 -7.17 -2.64 -4.69
CA ILE A 74 -7.21 -1.17 -4.61
C ILE A 74 -8.32 -0.64 -3.69
N HIS A 75 -9.49 -1.29 -3.74
CA HIS A 75 -10.69 -0.96 -2.97
C HIS A 75 -10.56 -1.15 -1.45
N ARG A 76 -9.56 -1.90 -0.98
CA ARG A 76 -9.34 -2.20 0.46
C ARG A 76 -8.03 -1.63 1.00
N ILE A 77 -7.23 -0.96 0.17
CA ILE A 77 -6.01 -0.30 0.61
C ILE A 77 -6.40 0.92 1.46
N ILE A 78 -5.92 0.95 2.71
CA ILE A 78 -6.09 2.06 3.64
C ILE A 78 -4.84 2.92 3.77
N SER A 79 -3.66 2.35 3.50
CA SER A 79 -2.38 3.05 3.63
C SER A 79 -1.46 2.71 2.49
N LEU A 80 -0.89 3.74 1.86
CA LEU A 80 0.16 3.64 0.85
C LEU A 80 1.37 4.44 1.28
N GLN A 81 2.54 3.79 1.28
CA GLN A 81 3.79 4.43 1.60
C GLN A 81 4.83 4.19 0.50
N PHE A 82 5.52 5.26 0.09
CA PHE A 82 6.66 5.24 -0.81
C PHE A 82 7.79 6.06 -0.19
N SER A 83 9.04 5.63 -0.38
CA SER A 83 10.23 6.42 -0.01
C SER A 83 11.29 6.52 -1.11
N ASN A 84 11.01 5.96 -2.28
CA ASN A 84 11.92 5.94 -3.41
C ASN A 84 11.32 6.76 -4.55
N HIS A 85 11.96 7.89 -4.87
CA HIS A 85 11.53 8.80 -5.92
C HIS A 85 11.34 8.13 -7.27
N LEU A 86 12.18 7.14 -7.61
CA LEU A 86 12.07 6.41 -8.87
C LEU A 86 10.81 5.55 -8.92
N LEU A 87 10.38 4.99 -7.78
CA LEU A 87 9.15 4.21 -7.71
C LEU A 87 7.91 5.13 -7.71
N ILE A 88 8.00 6.28 -7.06
CA ILE A 88 6.95 7.30 -7.08
C ILE A 88 6.72 7.77 -8.52
N ASP A 89 7.79 8.19 -9.21
CA ASP A 89 7.71 8.61 -10.61
C ASP A 89 7.16 7.47 -11.50
N TYR A 90 7.64 6.24 -11.31
CA TYR A 90 7.15 5.09 -12.06
C TYR A 90 5.67 4.79 -11.80
N PHE A 91 5.20 4.92 -10.57
CA PHE A 91 3.79 4.76 -10.23
C PHE A 91 2.96 5.86 -10.90
N PHE A 92 3.32 7.14 -10.71
CA PHE A 92 2.54 8.27 -11.22
C PHE A 92 2.62 8.49 -12.73
N THR A 93 3.61 7.91 -13.42
CA THR A 93 3.64 7.87 -14.90
C THR A 93 2.62 6.90 -15.48
N SER A 94 2.30 5.82 -14.75
CA SER A 94 1.41 4.76 -15.23
C SER A 94 0.02 4.83 -14.59
N PHE A 95 -0.14 5.64 -13.55
CA PHE A 95 -1.28 5.56 -12.65
C PHE A 95 -1.57 6.91 -12.01
N SER A 96 -2.85 7.25 -11.88
CA SER A 96 -3.32 8.45 -11.16
C SER A 96 -4.31 8.01 -10.10
N PHE A 97 -4.32 8.68 -8.94
CA PHE A 97 -5.38 8.43 -7.98
C PHE A 97 -6.73 8.79 -8.59
N ASP A 98 -7.69 7.90 -8.40
CA ASP A 98 -9.07 8.03 -8.84
C ASP A 98 -10.00 7.50 -7.74
N SER A 99 -11.29 7.45 -8.06
CA SER A 99 -12.33 7.00 -7.13
C SER A 99 -12.25 5.51 -6.78
N SER A 100 -11.34 4.72 -7.36
CA SER A 100 -11.16 3.30 -7.01
C SER A 100 -10.50 3.11 -5.63
N PHE A 101 -9.76 4.11 -5.13
CA PHE A 101 -9.21 4.14 -3.78
C PHE A 101 -10.24 4.58 -2.75
N ILE A 102 -11.39 3.89 -2.74
CA ILE A 102 -12.54 4.23 -1.89
C ILE A 102 -12.22 4.22 -0.38
N ARG A 103 -11.16 3.52 0.03
CA ARG A 103 -10.76 3.33 1.43
C ARG A 103 -9.40 3.92 1.78
N LEU A 104 -8.71 4.57 0.83
CA LEU A 104 -7.40 5.13 1.13
C LEU A 104 -7.51 6.28 2.12
N GLU A 105 -6.83 6.12 3.25
CA GLU A 105 -6.91 6.99 4.41
C GLU A 105 -5.58 7.73 4.65
N ILE A 106 -4.47 7.03 4.42
CA ILE A 106 -3.11 7.49 4.67
C ILE A 106 -2.30 7.37 3.38
N LEU A 107 -1.74 8.50 2.92
CA LEU A 107 -0.78 8.55 1.83
C LEU A 107 0.52 9.17 2.33
N THR A 108 1.61 8.43 2.22
CA THR A 108 2.95 8.88 2.61
C THR A 108 3.90 8.74 1.44
N LEU A 109 4.43 9.87 0.96
CA LEU A 109 5.37 9.94 -0.15
C LEU A 109 6.63 10.66 0.31
N HIS A 110 7.71 9.91 0.47
CA HIS A 110 9.01 10.51 0.77
C HIS A 110 9.88 10.61 -0.48
N ASN A 111 10.66 11.68 -0.53
CA ASN A 111 11.56 11.97 -1.64
C ASN A 111 10.79 12.12 -2.95
N THR A 112 9.71 12.89 -2.97
CA THR A 112 8.94 13.19 -4.18
C THR A 112 9.60 14.33 -4.94
N LYS A 113 9.67 14.24 -6.27
CA LYS A 113 10.10 15.39 -7.10
C LYS A 113 9.02 16.44 -7.16
N PHE A 114 9.42 17.70 -7.25
CA PHE A 114 8.48 18.82 -7.33
C PHE A 114 7.51 18.71 -8.51
N ASP A 115 7.97 18.30 -9.69
CA ASP A 115 7.10 18.13 -10.87
C ASP A 115 6.04 17.04 -10.65
N THR A 116 6.42 15.94 -9.98
CA THR A 116 5.52 14.82 -9.65
C THR A 116 4.51 15.23 -8.58
N LEU A 117 4.90 16.12 -7.64
CA LEU A 117 4.01 16.64 -6.61
C LEU A 117 2.79 17.33 -7.21
N ILE A 118 2.95 18.13 -8.26
CA ILE A 118 1.83 18.82 -8.94
C ILE A 118 0.78 17.80 -9.39
N SER A 119 1.23 16.79 -10.13
CA SER A 119 0.38 15.72 -10.63
C SER A 119 -0.34 14.98 -9.50
N ILE A 120 0.36 14.69 -8.41
CA ILE A 120 -0.24 14.07 -7.21
C ILE A 120 -1.34 14.96 -6.65
N LEU A 121 -1.06 16.24 -6.38
CA LEU A 121 -2.01 17.17 -5.75
C LEU A 121 -3.31 17.30 -6.55
N THR A 122 -3.23 17.30 -7.88
CA THR A 122 -4.43 17.37 -8.75
C THR A 122 -5.35 16.14 -8.64
N THR A 123 -4.82 15.00 -8.16
CA THR A 123 -5.57 13.75 -8.04
C THR A 123 -6.09 13.47 -6.63
N LEU A 124 -5.60 14.18 -5.62
CA LEU A 124 -6.02 13.99 -4.22
C LEU A 124 -7.53 14.22 -3.98
N PRO A 125 -8.22 15.16 -4.66
CA PRO A 125 -9.66 15.34 -4.48
C PRO A 125 -10.49 14.08 -4.79
N PHE A 126 -9.95 13.13 -5.55
CA PHE A 126 -10.63 11.87 -5.87
C PHE A 126 -10.56 10.82 -4.76
N LEU A 127 -9.85 11.10 -3.66
CA LEU A 127 -9.66 10.18 -2.53
C LEU A 127 -10.63 10.51 -1.40
N PRO A 128 -11.80 9.85 -1.32
CA PRO A 128 -12.92 10.29 -0.47
C PRO A 128 -12.66 10.14 1.04
N ARG A 129 -11.66 9.35 1.43
CA ARG A 129 -11.36 9.03 2.83
C ARG A 129 -9.96 9.47 3.27
N LEU A 130 -9.22 10.16 2.41
CA LEU A 130 -7.87 10.59 2.74
C LEU A 130 -7.92 11.64 3.85
N TYR A 131 -7.39 11.31 5.03
CA TYR A 131 -7.30 12.25 6.15
C TYR A 131 -5.85 12.54 6.55
N SER A 132 -4.90 11.70 6.14
CA SER A 132 -3.48 11.88 6.43
C SER A 132 -2.67 11.88 5.14
N LEU A 133 -2.02 13.01 4.87
CA LEU A 133 -1.11 13.18 3.75
C LEU A 133 0.25 13.63 4.27
N ILE A 134 1.29 12.88 3.93
CA ILE A 134 2.67 13.25 4.21
C ILE A 134 3.42 13.24 2.88
N ILE A 135 3.95 14.39 2.47
CA ILE A 135 4.82 14.48 1.31
C ILE A 135 6.12 15.17 1.71
N THR A 136 7.26 14.53 1.45
CA THR A 136 8.57 15.17 1.56
C THR A 136 9.19 15.26 0.18
N ILE A 137 9.65 16.44 -0.20
CA ILE A 137 10.25 16.68 -1.52
C ILE A 137 11.78 16.57 -1.48
N ILE A 138 12.38 16.21 -2.62
CA ILE A 138 13.85 16.06 -2.74
C ILE A 138 14.52 17.44 -2.87
N GLU A 139 13.89 18.32 -3.62
CA GLU A 139 14.43 19.62 -3.95
C GLU A 139 14.44 20.55 -2.74
N LYS A 140 15.52 21.32 -2.58
CA LYS A 140 15.52 22.44 -1.64
C LYS A 140 14.60 23.53 -2.20
N ILE A 141 13.49 23.79 -1.50
CA ILE A 141 12.63 24.95 -1.76
C ILE A 141 13.51 26.20 -1.67
N ARG A 142 13.61 26.95 -2.77
CA ARG A 142 14.47 28.13 -2.84
C ARG A 142 13.72 29.38 -2.37
N SER A 143 12.41 29.44 -2.59
CA SER A 143 11.52 30.47 -2.06
C SER A 143 10.20 29.85 -1.57
N PRO A 144 9.60 30.35 -0.48
CA PRO A 144 8.22 30.01 -0.11
C PRO A 144 7.20 30.26 -1.24
N ASP A 145 7.49 31.20 -2.14
CA ASP A 145 6.65 31.49 -3.31
C ASP A 145 6.45 30.26 -4.22
N ASP A 146 7.44 29.35 -4.24
CA ASP A 146 7.36 28.09 -4.99
C ASP A 146 6.22 27.19 -4.45
N ILE A 147 5.84 27.35 -3.18
CA ILE A 147 4.72 26.62 -2.54
C ILE A 147 3.39 27.34 -2.80
N TYR A 148 3.36 28.67 -2.76
CA TYR A 148 2.13 29.45 -2.96
C TYR A 148 1.60 29.34 -4.40
N CYS A 149 2.44 29.03 -5.38
CA CYS A 149 2.00 28.70 -6.74
C CYS A 149 1.19 27.39 -6.84
N LEU A 150 1.09 26.60 -5.75
CA LEU A 150 0.43 25.30 -5.72
C LEU A 150 -1.00 25.33 -5.18
N ILE A 151 -1.42 26.42 -4.56
CA ILE A 151 -2.72 26.60 -3.88
C ILE A 151 -3.54 27.65 -4.61
#